data_AF-A0A3E5EF73-F1
#
_entry.id   AF-A0A3E5EF73-F1
#
_cell.length_a   1.000
_cell.length_b   1.000
_cell.length_c   1.000
_cell.angle_alpha   90.00
_cell.angle_beta   90.00
_cell.angle_gamma   90.00
#
_symmetry.space_group_name_H-M   'P 1'
#
loop_
_entity.id
_entity.type
_entity.pdbx_description
1 polymer ?
#
loop_
_entity_poly.entity_id
_entity_poly.type
_entity_poly.pdbx_seq_one_letter_code
_entity_poly.pdbx_strand_id
1 'polypeptide(L)'
;MAIFHYTVKIVGRSKGKSIISASAYLNGDVMKNEETGRISYYTSKKEVVYTSLLMCENAPQEWQNVPAENIRRFQKSVRYKRADNKEAALKKFKLTFQKQRLWNEVLRIEKSADAQLGRSFEFSLPKEWNRQEQIDYTTEYIQKTFVNKGMCADWSIHDKGDGNPHVHLLVTMRPFNPDHSWGNKEIKDWEFVRDENGNIVVDESHPDWWQDKKNPDRHGIRIPVLDENGNQKVGARNRKQWKRVLTDATGWNSPKNCELWRSEWANVCNAHLKTENHIDHRSYARQGKLEIPTIHEGADARKIDEKFQNGQTQSASWKVVENQIIKRQNALLDKIQISFGKVSGALTQWKERLDDIRRKPGSHSHDGDNDKPDRGTAEFYGSDGTGIAGTGSTAPVFSGAEPEFKK
;
A
#
# COMPACT_ATOMS: atom_id res chain seq x y z
N MET A 1 18.24 4.43 10.03
CA MET A 1 16.93 3.83 10.33
C MET A 1 16.00 4.27 9.24
N ALA A 2 15.55 3.28 8.47
CA ALA A 2 14.58 3.46 7.42
C ALA A 2 13.28 4.04 8.03
N ILE A 3 12.66 4.94 7.28
CA ILE A 3 11.40 5.56 7.66
C ILE A 3 10.31 5.12 6.69
N PHE A 4 9.08 4.97 7.20
CA PHE A 4 7.92 4.69 6.37
C PHE A 4 7.06 5.95 6.21
N HIS A 5 6.99 6.46 4.99
CA HIS A 5 6.04 7.47 4.55
C HIS A 5 5.40 6.99 3.26
N TYR A 6 4.08 7.15 3.15
CA TYR A 6 3.35 6.80 1.93
C TYR A 6 2.05 7.61 1.89
N THR A 7 1.90 8.51 0.92
CA THR A 7 0.69 9.31 0.75
C THR A 7 0.15 9.17 -0.66
N VAL A 8 -1.18 9.25 -0.76
CA VAL A 8 -1.92 9.14 -2.02
C VAL A 8 -2.84 10.34 -2.15
N LYS A 9 -2.83 10.99 -3.30
CA LYS A 9 -3.62 12.18 -3.59
C LYS A 9 -4.18 12.11 -4.99
N ILE A 10 -5.39 12.62 -5.18
CA ILE A 10 -5.95 12.83 -6.52
C ILE A 10 -5.51 14.19 -7.06
N VAL A 11 -5.08 14.20 -8.32
CA VAL A 11 -4.84 15.40 -9.12
C VAL A 11 -6.04 15.55 -10.05
N GLY A 12 -6.84 16.59 -9.84
CA GLY A 12 -8.06 16.83 -10.62
C GLY A 12 -8.34 18.32 -10.80
N ARG A 13 -9.18 18.64 -11.79
CA ARG A 13 -9.50 20.01 -12.22
C ARG A 13 -10.26 20.80 -11.14
N SER A 14 -11.15 20.15 -10.37
CA SER A 14 -11.95 20.80 -9.32
C SER A 14 -11.14 21.51 -8.24
N LYS A 15 -9.89 21.09 -8.02
CA LYS A 15 -8.96 21.71 -7.05
C LYS A 15 -8.00 22.72 -7.69
N GLY A 16 -8.26 23.14 -8.93
CA GLY A 16 -7.39 24.02 -9.71
C GLY A 16 -6.03 23.41 -10.06
N LYS A 17 -5.86 22.09 -9.89
CA LYS A 17 -4.56 21.43 -10.11
C LYS A 17 -4.37 21.13 -11.60
N SER A 18 -3.17 21.40 -12.10
CA SER A 18 -2.74 21.04 -13.45
C SER A 18 -1.87 19.80 -13.42
N ILE A 19 -2.29 18.74 -14.13
CA ILE A 19 -1.53 17.49 -14.24
C ILE A 19 -0.18 17.70 -14.95
N ILE A 20 -0.12 18.63 -15.91
CA ILE A 20 1.11 19.02 -16.61
C ILE A 20 2.06 19.75 -15.66
N SER A 21 1.54 20.69 -14.86
CA SER A 21 2.36 21.37 -13.84
C SER A 21 2.86 20.40 -12.78
N ALA A 22 2.01 19.45 -12.35
CA ALA A 22 2.40 18.39 -11.44
C ALA A 22 3.55 17.54 -12.03
N SER A 23 3.38 16.99 -13.24
CA SER A 23 4.44 16.20 -13.91
C SER A 23 5.74 17.00 -14.10
N ALA A 24 5.65 18.25 -14.55
CA ALA A 24 6.82 19.11 -14.69
C ALA A 24 7.53 19.37 -13.34
N TYR A 25 6.77 19.59 -12.27
CA TYR A 25 7.29 19.78 -10.91
C TYR A 25 7.98 18.52 -10.38
N LEU A 26 7.34 17.36 -10.55
CA LEU A 26 7.84 16.05 -10.10
C LEU A 26 9.14 15.71 -10.83
N ASN A 27 9.31 16.14 -12.08
CA ASN A 27 10.47 15.78 -12.91
C ASN A 27 11.55 16.87 -13.01
N GLY A 28 11.32 18.06 -12.45
CA GLY A 28 12.24 19.18 -12.61
C GLY A 28 12.41 19.60 -14.07
N ASP A 29 11.29 19.62 -14.82
CA ASP A 29 11.28 19.76 -16.27
C ASP A 29 10.45 20.97 -16.74
N VAL A 30 10.40 21.14 -18.07
CA VAL A 30 9.55 22.11 -18.75
C VAL A 30 8.50 21.36 -19.54
N MET A 31 7.22 21.62 -19.27
CA MET A 31 6.12 21.02 -20.02
C MET A 31 5.06 22.06 -20.39
N LYS A 32 4.53 21.93 -21.60
CA LYS A 32 3.42 22.74 -22.11
C LYS A 32 2.10 22.00 -21.94
N ASN A 33 1.11 22.71 -21.40
CA ASN A 33 -0.28 22.31 -21.45
C ASN A 33 -0.85 22.78 -22.81
N GLU A 34 -1.26 21.84 -23.65
CA GLU A 34 -1.70 22.13 -25.02
C GLU A 34 -3.09 22.79 -25.07
N GLU A 35 -3.96 22.46 -24.12
CA GLU A 35 -5.32 23.03 -24.00
C GLU A 35 -5.29 24.52 -23.65
N THR A 36 -4.41 24.94 -22.75
CA THR A 36 -4.33 26.32 -22.23
C THR A 36 -3.18 27.12 -22.81
N GLY A 37 -2.24 26.47 -23.51
CA GLY A 37 -0.99 27.07 -23.97
C GLY A 37 0.04 27.37 -22.88
N ARG A 38 -0.32 27.22 -21.59
CA ARG A 38 0.55 27.55 -20.45
C ARG A 38 1.76 26.61 -20.38
N ILE A 39 2.92 27.16 -20.02
CA ILE A 39 4.16 26.41 -19.87
C ILE A 39 4.55 26.41 -18.39
N SER A 40 4.85 25.24 -17.85
CA SER A 40 5.35 25.05 -16.49
C SER A 40 6.87 24.86 -16.51
N TYR A 41 7.61 25.64 -15.71
CA TYR A 41 9.07 25.63 -15.69
C TYR A 41 9.59 25.27 -14.29
N TYR A 42 10.24 24.10 -14.16
CA TYR A 42 10.80 23.63 -12.88
C TYR A 42 12.25 23.13 -12.98
N THR A 43 13.00 23.60 -13.98
CA THR A 43 14.39 23.17 -14.24
C THR A 43 15.41 23.55 -13.17
N SER A 44 15.03 24.40 -12.21
CA SER A 44 15.88 24.77 -11.07
C SER A 44 15.90 23.73 -9.94
N LYS A 45 15.01 22.71 -10.00
CA LYS A 45 14.96 21.64 -9.00
C LYS A 45 16.17 20.72 -9.12
N LYS A 46 17.18 20.96 -8.28
CA LYS A 46 18.40 20.14 -8.21
C LYS A 46 18.20 18.85 -7.43
N GLU A 47 17.13 18.77 -6.64
CA GLU A 47 16.81 17.60 -5.85
C GLU A 47 16.29 16.42 -6.68
N VAL A 48 15.93 16.61 -7.95
CA VAL A 48 15.46 15.51 -8.81
C VAL A 48 16.68 14.75 -9.35
N VAL A 49 16.92 13.59 -8.76
CA VAL A 49 18.11 12.77 -9.01
C VAL A 49 17.86 11.61 -9.99
N TYR A 50 16.60 11.25 -10.20
CA TYR A 50 16.20 10.24 -11.18
C TYR A 50 14.78 10.51 -11.70
N THR A 51 14.51 10.18 -12.95
CA THR A 51 13.16 10.24 -13.53
C THR A 51 12.94 9.10 -14.51
N SER A 52 11.75 8.53 -14.56
CA SER A 52 11.37 7.49 -15.52
C SER A 52 9.90 7.60 -15.90
N LEU A 53 9.54 6.95 -17.01
CA LEU A 53 8.18 6.80 -17.50
C LEU A 53 7.99 5.32 -17.86
N LEU A 54 6.99 4.68 -17.28
CA LEU A 54 6.61 3.32 -17.58
C LEU A 54 5.21 3.35 -18.20
N MET A 55 5.09 2.85 -19.43
CA MET A 55 3.82 2.74 -20.14
C MET A 55 3.27 1.33 -19.96
N CYS A 56 1.96 1.22 -19.71
CA CYS A 56 1.32 -0.10 -19.68
C CYS A 56 1.22 -0.70 -21.09
N GLU A 57 1.00 -2.01 -21.17
CA GLU A 57 0.97 -2.79 -22.42
C GLU A 57 0.05 -2.19 -23.49
N ASN A 58 -1.14 -1.78 -23.08
CA ASN A 58 -2.17 -1.26 -23.99
C ASN A 58 -2.04 0.24 -24.29
N ALA A 59 -1.07 0.95 -23.70
CA ALA A 59 -0.88 2.35 -24.01
C ALA A 59 -0.41 2.52 -25.48
N PRO A 60 -0.91 3.53 -26.22
CA PRO A 60 -0.55 3.70 -27.61
C PRO A 60 0.96 3.86 -27.82
N GLN A 61 1.54 2.99 -28.64
CA GLN A 61 2.99 2.94 -28.88
C GLN A 61 3.51 4.23 -29.51
N GLU A 62 2.69 4.91 -30.32
CA GLU A 62 3.07 6.16 -30.96
C GLU A 62 3.31 7.30 -29.96
N TRP A 63 2.82 7.19 -28.71
CA TRP A 63 3.11 8.19 -27.67
C TRP A 63 4.55 8.13 -27.18
N GLN A 64 5.23 7.00 -27.40
CA GLN A 64 6.66 6.85 -27.11
C GLN A 64 7.52 7.48 -28.20
N ASN A 65 6.97 7.73 -29.39
CA ASN A 65 7.71 8.26 -30.52
C ASN A 65 7.84 9.77 -30.44
N VAL A 66 9.08 10.26 -30.55
CA VAL A 66 9.36 11.69 -30.62
C VAL A 66 9.56 12.06 -32.08
N PRO A 67 8.74 12.95 -32.67
CA PRO A 67 8.88 13.34 -34.07
C PRO A 67 10.28 13.86 -34.39
N ALA A 68 10.82 13.47 -35.55
CA ALA A 68 12.17 13.86 -35.96
C ALA A 68 12.35 15.38 -36.02
N GLU A 69 11.30 16.12 -36.38
CA GLU A 69 11.30 17.57 -36.36
C GLU A 69 11.54 18.14 -34.96
N ASN A 70 10.88 17.57 -33.94
CA ASN A 70 11.04 17.99 -32.54
C ASN A 70 12.46 17.75 -32.05
N ILE A 71 13.07 16.62 -32.44
CA ILE A 71 14.48 16.33 -32.16
C ILE A 71 15.39 17.37 -32.82
N ARG A 72 15.19 17.66 -34.11
CA ARG A 72 15.97 18.68 -34.84
C ARG A 72 15.83 20.07 -34.20
N ARG A 73 14.62 20.46 -33.81
CA ARG A 73 14.36 21.73 -33.09
C ARG A 73 15.09 21.77 -31.75
N PHE A 74 15.05 20.68 -30.97
CA PHE A 74 15.76 20.58 -29.71
C PHE A 74 17.29 20.67 -29.88
N GLN A 75 17.86 19.99 -30.88
CA GLN A 75 19.30 20.04 -31.17
C GLN A 75 19.79 21.45 -31.56
N LYS A 76 18.92 22.29 -32.12
CA LYS A 76 19.23 23.71 -32.41
C LYS A 76 19.17 24.60 -31.17
N SER A 77 18.52 24.15 -30.08
CA SER A 77 18.30 24.94 -28.88
C SER A 77 19.59 25.26 -28.11
N VAL A 78 19.58 26.38 -27.40
CA VAL A 78 20.68 26.79 -26.51
C VAL A 78 20.93 25.72 -25.43
N ARG A 79 19.87 25.11 -24.88
CA ARG A 79 19.96 24.06 -23.86
C ARG A 79 20.77 22.86 -24.37
N TYR A 80 20.51 22.39 -25.59
CA TYR A 80 21.29 21.30 -26.17
C TYR A 80 22.72 21.72 -26.47
N LYS A 81 22.91 22.90 -27.08
CA LYS A 81 24.24 23.42 -27.44
C LYS A 81 25.15 23.62 -26.22
N ARG A 82 24.59 24.00 -25.07
CA ARG A 82 25.34 24.19 -23.80
C ARG A 82 25.46 22.93 -22.93
N ALA A 83 24.75 21.84 -23.24
CA ALA A 83 24.84 20.63 -22.44
C ALA A 83 26.22 19.96 -22.56
N ASP A 84 26.82 19.58 -21.44
CA ASP A 84 28.12 18.88 -21.42
C ASP A 84 28.02 17.52 -22.11
N ASN A 85 26.96 16.76 -21.79
CA ASN A 85 26.66 15.48 -22.43
C ASN A 85 25.42 15.62 -23.35
N LYS A 86 25.67 15.59 -24.67
CA LYS A 86 24.62 15.72 -25.69
C LYS A 86 23.64 14.55 -25.71
N GLU A 87 24.15 13.34 -25.50
CA GLU A 87 23.34 12.13 -25.51
C GLU A 87 22.39 12.09 -24.32
N ALA A 88 22.89 12.38 -23.11
CA ALA A 88 22.08 12.50 -21.90
C ALA A 88 21.03 13.61 -22.03
N ALA A 89 21.40 14.76 -22.60
CA ALA A 89 20.45 15.86 -22.85
C ALA A 89 19.34 15.44 -23.83
N LEU A 90 19.68 14.70 -24.90
CA LEU A 90 18.71 14.18 -25.85
C LEU A 90 17.80 13.12 -25.22
N LYS A 91 18.35 12.19 -24.43
CA LYS A 91 17.57 11.18 -23.69
C LYS A 91 16.57 11.84 -22.74
N LYS A 92 17.03 12.83 -21.96
CA LYS A 92 16.16 13.62 -21.07
C LYS A 92 15.05 14.35 -21.84
N PHE A 93 15.39 14.97 -22.98
CA PHE A 93 14.39 15.63 -23.82
C PHE A 93 13.32 14.65 -24.34
N LYS A 94 13.74 13.48 -24.86
CA LYS A 94 12.80 12.46 -25.34
C LYS A 94 11.87 12.01 -24.22
N LEU A 95 12.41 11.72 -23.04
CA LEU A 95 11.61 11.34 -21.87
C LEU A 95 10.63 12.44 -21.45
N THR A 96 11.07 13.70 -21.41
CA THR A 96 10.21 14.85 -21.09
C THR A 96 9.06 14.96 -22.11
N PHE A 97 9.36 14.78 -23.39
CA PHE A 97 8.37 14.84 -24.46
C PHE A 97 7.31 13.74 -24.31
N GLN A 98 7.72 12.51 -24.04
CA GLN A 98 6.81 11.37 -23.84
C GLN A 98 5.89 11.59 -22.61
N LYS A 99 6.45 12.09 -21.50
CA LYS A 99 5.67 12.46 -20.31
C LYS A 99 4.65 13.56 -20.62
N GLN A 100 5.09 14.62 -21.30
CA GLN A 100 4.18 15.69 -21.74
C GLN A 100 3.09 15.14 -22.68
N ARG A 101 3.43 14.23 -23.58
CA ARG A 101 2.48 13.60 -24.50
C ARG A 101 1.41 12.83 -23.73
N LEU A 102 1.80 11.92 -22.83
CA LEU A 102 0.87 11.16 -21.99
C LEU A 102 -0.12 12.07 -21.25
N TRP A 103 0.40 13.10 -20.57
CA TRP A 103 -0.45 13.95 -19.74
C TRP A 103 -1.34 14.91 -20.53
N ASN A 104 -0.94 15.32 -21.74
CA ASN A 104 -1.83 16.06 -22.64
C ASN A 104 -2.92 15.14 -23.23
N GLU A 105 -2.62 13.87 -23.48
CA GLU A 105 -3.62 12.88 -23.92
C GLU A 105 -4.65 12.59 -22.84
N VAL A 106 -4.25 12.56 -21.56
CA VAL A 106 -5.18 12.54 -20.43
C VAL A 106 -6.07 13.78 -20.42
N LEU A 107 -5.52 14.98 -20.61
CA LEU A 107 -6.32 16.22 -20.64
C LEU A 107 -7.35 16.20 -21.79
N ARG A 108 -6.99 15.64 -22.94
CA ARG A 108 -7.85 15.55 -24.13
C ARG A 108 -9.09 14.69 -23.90
N ILE A 109 -8.96 13.59 -23.15
CA ILE A 109 -10.08 12.69 -22.83
C ILE A 109 -10.87 13.14 -21.60
N GLU A 110 -10.21 13.75 -20.60
CA GLU A 110 -10.81 14.22 -19.35
C GLU A 110 -11.32 15.67 -19.44
N LYS A 111 -12.51 15.83 -20.04
CA LYS A 111 -13.09 17.14 -20.41
C LYS A 111 -13.92 17.84 -19.33
N SER A 112 -14.44 17.11 -18.33
CA SER A 112 -15.33 17.72 -17.32
C SER A 112 -14.57 18.64 -16.37
N ALA A 113 -15.23 19.68 -15.84
CA ALA A 113 -14.59 20.64 -14.92
C ALA A 113 -14.14 20.03 -13.58
N ASP A 114 -14.70 18.89 -13.21
CA ASP A 114 -14.41 18.10 -12.01
C ASP A 114 -13.52 16.87 -12.28
N ALA A 115 -13.03 16.72 -13.51
CA ALA A 115 -12.31 15.53 -13.93
C ALA A 115 -11.07 15.25 -13.06
N GLN A 116 -10.95 13.98 -12.67
CA GLN A 116 -9.77 13.44 -11.99
C GLN A 116 -8.75 12.99 -13.03
N LEU A 117 -7.62 13.69 -13.12
CA LEU A 117 -6.65 13.54 -14.21
C LEU A 117 -5.65 12.42 -13.91
N GLY A 118 -5.21 12.31 -12.67
CA GLY A 118 -4.24 11.31 -12.26
C GLY A 118 -4.21 11.12 -10.75
N ARG A 119 -3.54 10.05 -10.32
CA ARG A 119 -3.31 9.77 -8.91
C ARG A 119 -1.83 9.94 -8.61
N SER A 120 -1.54 10.81 -7.65
CA SER A 120 -0.18 11.10 -7.19
C SER A 120 0.11 10.33 -5.91
N PHE A 121 1.32 9.79 -5.85
CA PHE A 121 1.89 9.08 -4.74
C PHE A 121 3.19 9.76 -4.32
N GLU A 122 3.45 9.74 -3.02
CA GLU A 122 4.71 10.16 -2.44
C GLU A 122 5.10 9.16 -1.35
N PHE A 123 6.27 8.56 -1.45
CA PHE A 123 6.72 7.57 -0.48
C PHE A 123 8.22 7.60 -0.25
N SER A 124 8.64 7.32 0.98
CA SER A 124 10.06 7.37 1.37
C SER A 124 10.84 6.18 0.83
N LEU A 125 12.12 6.42 0.55
CA LEU A 125 13.10 5.40 0.22
C LEU A 125 14.00 5.16 1.44
N PRO A 126 14.35 3.89 1.73
CA PRO A 126 15.43 3.58 2.66
C PRO A 126 16.75 4.22 2.20
N LYS A 127 17.38 4.96 3.11
CA LYS A 127 18.68 5.60 2.85
C LYS A 127 19.84 4.59 2.91
N GLU A 128 19.56 3.41 3.45
CA GLU A 128 20.45 2.26 3.54
C GLU A 128 20.73 1.66 2.15
N TRP A 129 19.84 1.87 1.18
CA TRP A 129 20.02 1.45 -0.21
C TRP A 129 20.90 2.42 -0.98
N ASN A 130 21.74 1.89 -1.86
CA ASN A 130 22.43 2.67 -2.86
C ASN A 130 21.45 3.16 -3.94
N ARG A 131 21.90 4.10 -4.80
CA ARG A 131 21.01 4.71 -5.81
C ARG A 131 20.44 3.69 -6.80
N GLN A 132 21.22 2.70 -7.21
CA GLN A 132 20.79 1.70 -8.17
C GLN A 132 19.72 0.79 -7.56
N GLU A 133 19.93 0.34 -6.31
CA GLU A 133 18.94 -0.41 -5.54
C GLU A 133 17.63 0.39 -5.36
N GLN A 134 17.72 1.68 -5.03
CA GLN A 134 16.55 2.55 -4.95
C GLN A 134 15.77 2.59 -6.27
N ILE A 135 16.47 2.64 -7.41
CA ILE A 135 15.85 2.66 -8.73
C ILE A 135 15.21 1.30 -9.03
N ASP A 136 15.92 0.20 -8.84
CA ASP A 136 15.48 -1.13 -9.24
C ASP A 136 14.29 -1.61 -8.42
N TYR A 137 14.37 -1.53 -7.09
CA TYR A 137 13.28 -1.97 -6.21
C TYR A 137 12.02 -1.11 -6.39
N THR A 138 12.19 0.19 -6.62
CA THR A 138 11.06 1.08 -6.93
C THR A 138 10.46 0.76 -8.29
N THR A 139 11.29 0.49 -9.30
CA THR A 139 10.83 0.13 -10.64
C THR A 139 10.01 -1.15 -10.60
N GLU A 140 10.50 -2.18 -9.90
CA GLU A 140 9.80 -3.45 -9.73
C GLU A 140 8.45 -3.25 -9.01
N TYR A 141 8.46 -2.51 -7.89
CA TYR A 141 7.24 -2.18 -7.15
C TYR A 141 6.21 -1.47 -8.06
N ILE A 142 6.64 -0.46 -8.83
CA ILE A 142 5.75 0.29 -9.71
C ILE A 142 5.22 -0.60 -10.84
N GLN A 143 6.09 -1.43 -11.44
CA GLN A 143 5.73 -2.34 -12.51
C GLN A 143 4.66 -3.32 -12.05
N LYS A 144 4.91 -4.05 -10.95
CA LYS A 144 4.00 -5.05 -10.40
C LYS A 144 2.68 -4.42 -9.92
N THR A 145 2.76 -3.30 -9.22
CA THR A 145 1.61 -2.74 -8.49
C THR A 145 0.69 -1.91 -9.38
N PHE A 146 1.24 -1.21 -10.37
CA PHE A 146 0.49 -0.27 -11.19
C PHE A 146 0.53 -0.62 -12.69
N VAL A 147 1.72 -0.79 -13.26
CA VAL A 147 1.87 -0.91 -14.73
C VAL A 147 1.24 -2.19 -15.26
N ASN A 148 1.50 -3.32 -14.59
CA ASN A 148 0.89 -4.62 -14.90
C ASN A 148 -0.64 -4.62 -14.69
N LYS A 149 -1.17 -3.65 -13.93
CA LYS A 149 -2.62 -3.48 -13.76
C LYS A 149 -3.25 -2.54 -14.79
N GLY A 150 -2.47 -2.06 -15.77
CA GLY A 150 -2.95 -1.22 -16.88
C GLY A 150 -2.78 0.29 -16.68
N MET A 151 -2.03 0.74 -15.66
CA MET A 151 -1.75 2.16 -15.43
C MET A 151 -0.43 2.58 -16.09
N CYS A 152 -0.35 3.75 -16.71
CA CYS A 152 0.94 4.35 -17.03
C CYS A 152 1.47 5.12 -15.80
N ALA A 153 2.78 5.06 -15.57
CA ALA A 153 3.44 5.61 -14.38
C ALA A 153 4.57 6.56 -14.76
N ASP A 154 4.41 7.85 -14.44
CA ASP A 154 5.45 8.88 -14.49
C ASP A 154 6.00 9.07 -13.08
N TRP A 155 7.29 8.80 -12.87
CA TRP A 155 7.87 8.88 -11.53
C TRP A 155 9.29 9.41 -11.51
N SER A 156 9.70 9.84 -10.33
CA SER A 156 11.01 10.40 -10.06
C SER A 156 11.45 10.16 -8.63
N ILE A 157 12.76 10.25 -8.40
CA ILE A 157 13.34 10.27 -7.06
C ILE A 157 13.80 11.69 -6.76
N HIS A 158 13.38 12.18 -5.60
CA HIS A 158 13.83 13.45 -5.04
C HIS A 158 14.75 13.17 -3.86
N ASP A 159 15.90 13.83 -3.83
CA ASP A 159 16.90 13.71 -2.79
C ASP A 159 17.65 15.04 -2.63
N LYS A 160 17.57 15.62 -1.45
CA LYS A 160 18.24 16.88 -1.09
C LYS A 160 19.58 16.65 -0.38
N GLY A 161 19.95 15.40 -0.13
CA GLY A 161 21.07 15.05 0.76
C GLY A 161 20.75 15.26 2.24
N ASP A 162 19.47 15.42 2.61
CA ASP A 162 19.01 15.58 4.00
C ASP A 162 18.71 14.23 4.69
N GLY A 163 19.00 13.12 4.00
CA GLY A 163 18.75 11.77 4.48
C GLY A 163 17.31 11.29 4.32
N ASN A 164 16.47 12.00 3.55
CA ASN A 164 15.09 11.61 3.22
C ASN A 164 14.86 11.54 1.70
N PRO A 165 15.52 10.60 0.99
CA PRO A 165 15.18 10.33 -0.40
C PRO A 165 13.74 9.82 -0.47
N HIS A 166 12.98 10.30 -1.45
CA HIS A 166 11.58 9.91 -1.63
C HIS A 166 11.21 9.84 -3.10
N VAL A 167 10.23 8.99 -3.38
CA VAL A 167 9.65 8.81 -4.70
C VAL A 167 8.44 9.71 -4.82
N HIS A 168 8.35 10.33 -5.98
CA HIS A 168 7.19 11.01 -6.48
C HIS A 168 6.66 10.22 -7.68
N LEU A 169 5.45 9.71 -7.59
CA LEU A 169 4.83 8.89 -8.64
C LEU A 169 3.48 9.48 -9.04
N LEU A 170 3.19 9.46 -10.33
CA LEU A 170 1.94 9.91 -10.91
C LEU A 170 1.44 8.83 -11.88
N VAL A 171 0.24 8.31 -11.63
CA VAL A 171 -0.35 7.25 -12.47
C VAL A 171 -1.64 7.70 -13.15
N THR A 172 -1.91 7.14 -14.32
CA THR A 172 -3.19 7.32 -15.02
C THR A 172 -4.33 6.69 -14.22
N MET A 173 -5.53 7.28 -14.36
CA MET A 173 -6.75 6.80 -13.67
C MET A 173 -7.78 6.20 -14.62
N ARG A 174 -7.48 6.20 -15.92
CA ARG A 174 -8.33 5.63 -16.96
C ARG A 174 -7.60 4.43 -17.58
N PRO A 175 -8.27 3.28 -17.76
CA PRO A 175 -7.68 2.14 -18.43
C PRO A 175 -7.54 2.36 -19.94
N PHE A 176 -6.75 1.52 -20.58
CA PHE A 176 -6.70 1.36 -22.03
C PHE A 176 -7.38 0.06 -22.43
N ASN A 177 -8.12 0.10 -23.53
CA ASN A 177 -8.68 -1.07 -24.17
C ASN A 177 -7.59 -1.81 -24.98
N PRO A 178 -7.80 -3.08 -25.37
CA PRO A 178 -6.84 -3.82 -26.19
C PRO A 178 -6.54 -3.21 -27.57
N ASP A 179 -7.42 -2.34 -28.07
CA ASP A 179 -7.23 -1.59 -29.33
C ASP A 179 -6.46 -0.26 -29.13
N HIS A 180 -5.82 -0.09 -27.97
CA HIS A 180 -5.10 1.10 -27.54
C HIS A 180 -5.96 2.35 -27.31
N SER A 181 -7.29 2.27 -27.45
CA SER A 181 -8.18 3.37 -27.13
C SER A 181 -8.38 3.54 -25.61
N TRP A 182 -8.80 4.73 -25.20
CA TRP A 182 -9.16 5.00 -23.82
C TRP A 182 -10.41 4.21 -23.40
N GLY A 183 -10.30 3.41 -22.35
CA GLY A 183 -11.43 2.72 -21.73
C GLY A 183 -12.26 3.64 -20.83
N ASN A 184 -13.41 3.16 -20.35
CA ASN A 184 -14.23 3.89 -19.39
C ASN A 184 -13.69 3.71 -17.96
N LYS A 185 -13.73 4.78 -17.16
CA LYS A 185 -13.40 4.71 -15.72
C LYS A 185 -14.48 4.01 -14.91
N GLU A 186 -15.72 4.16 -15.33
CA GLU A 186 -16.89 3.61 -14.68
C GLU A 186 -17.73 2.86 -15.70
N ILE A 187 -18.32 1.75 -15.28
CA ILE A 187 -19.26 0.96 -16.07
C ILE A 187 -20.63 1.14 -15.41
N LYS A 188 -21.67 1.32 -16.22
CA LYS A 188 -23.05 1.27 -15.74
C LYS A 188 -23.47 -0.19 -15.66
N ASP A 189 -23.65 -0.70 -14.45
CA ASP A 189 -24.18 -2.03 -14.19
C ASP A 189 -25.60 -1.95 -13.61
N TRP A 190 -26.34 -3.07 -13.67
CA TRP A 190 -27.61 -3.24 -12.99
C TRP A 190 -27.39 -3.26 -11.48
N GLU A 191 -28.30 -2.64 -10.74
CA GLU A 191 -28.36 -2.80 -9.29
C GLU A 191 -29.23 -4.01 -8.97
N PHE A 192 -28.67 -4.95 -8.21
CA PHE A 192 -29.34 -6.15 -7.76
C PHE A 192 -29.76 -6.05 -6.30
N VAL A 193 -30.84 -6.77 -5.95
CA VAL A 193 -31.26 -6.96 -4.56
C VAL A 193 -30.14 -7.62 -3.76
N ARG A 194 -29.90 -7.16 -2.54
CA ARG A 194 -28.89 -7.69 -1.63
C ARG A 194 -29.51 -8.18 -0.33
N ASP A 195 -28.90 -9.21 0.24
CA ASP A 195 -29.24 -9.72 1.57
C ASP A 195 -28.68 -8.81 2.69
N GLU A 196 -28.94 -9.17 3.95
CA GLU A 196 -28.46 -8.43 5.12
C GLU A 196 -26.92 -8.39 5.24
N ASN A 197 -26.23 -9.33 4.61
CA ASN A 197 -24.77 -9.40 4.55
C ASN A 197 -24.19 -8.62 3.36
N GLY A 198 -25.03 -8.04 2.50
CA GLY A 198 -24.65 -7.31 1.30
C GLY A 198 -24.33 -8.20 0.10
N ASN A 199 -24.59 -9.50 0.14
CA ASN A 199 -24.45 -10.39 -1.01
C ASN A 199 -25.64 -10.26 -1.97
N ILE A 200 -25.43 -10.50 -3.26
CA ILE A 200 -26.51 -10.47 -4.24
C ILE A 200 -27.45 -11.64 -3.96
N VAL A 201 -28.76 -11.36 -3.90
CA VAL A 201 -29.78 -12.40 -3.76
C VAL A 201 -29.90 -13.17 -5.09
N VAL A 202 -29.71 -14.49 -5.00
CA VAL A 202 -29.82 -15.43 -6.12
C VAL A 202 -31.12 -16.20 -6.00
N ASP A 203 -32.07 -15.89 -6.87
CA ASP A 203 -33.35 -16.60 -6.99
C ASP A 203 -33.79 -16.59 -8.46
N GLU A 204 -33.54 -17.69 -9.15
CA GLU A 204 -33.87 -17.85 -10.58
C GLU A 204 -35.38 -17.88 -10.86
N SER A 205 -36.20 -18.16 -9.84
CA SER A 205 -37.65 -18.20 -9.96
C SER A 205 -38.29 -16.82 -9.90
N HIS A 206 -37.53 -15.81 -9.45
CA HIS A 206 -38.02 -14.45 -9.27
C HIS A 206 -38.37 -13.81 -10.63
N PRO A 207 -39.50 -13.11 -10.78
CA PRO A 207 -39.92 -12.52 -12.07
C PRO A 207 -38.92 -11.50 -12.65
N ASP A 208 -38.17 -10.84 -11.77
CA ASP A 208 -37.17 -9.84 -12.13
C ASP A 208 -35.74 -10.40 -12.22
N TRP A 209 -35.60 -11.72 -12.16
CA TRP A 209 -34.35 -12.43 -12.36
C TRP A 209 -33.70 -12.06 -13.70
N TRP A 210 -32.39 -11.88 -13.69
CA TRP A 210 -31.62 -11.64 -14.90
C TRP A 210 -30.22 -12.23 -14.76
N GLN A 211 -29.74 -12.81 -15.87
CA GLN A 211 -28.39 -13.33 -16.00
C GLN A 211 -27.79 -12.87 -17.33
N ASP A 212 -26.53 -12.44 -17.29
CA ASP A 212 -25.78 -12.07 -18.48
C ASP A 212 -25.46 -13.31 -19.32
N LYS A 213 -25.69 -13.22 -20.64
CA LYS A 213 -25.47 -14.35 -21.56
C LYS A 213 -23.99 -14.69 -21.78
N LYS A 214 -23.08 -13.72 -21.60
CA LYS A 214 -21.65 -13.89 -21.83
C LYS A 214 -20.89 -14.18 -20.53
N ASN A 215 -21.41 -13.70 -19.41
CA ASN A 215 -20.83 -13.93 -18.09
C ASN A 215 -21.89 -14.45 -17.11
N PRO A 216 -22.09 -15.77 -17.02
CA PRO A 216 -23.12 -16.37 -16.17
C PRO A 216 -23.03 -15.96 -14.68
N ASP A 217 -21.84 -15.65 -14.19
CA ASP A 217 -21.62 -15.18 -12.81
C ASP A 217 -22.24 -13.79 -12.56
N ARG A 218 -22.57 -13.05 -13.62
CA ARG A 218 -23.26 -11.76 -13.54
C ARG A 218 -24.77 -11.99 -13.62
N HIS A 219 -25.36 -12.22 -12.46
CA HIS A 219 -26.75 -12.60 -12.30
C HIS A 219 -27.34 -12.01 -11.01
N GLY A 220 -28.66 -11.88 -10.95
CA GLY A 220 -29.33 -11.33 -9.77
C GLY A 220 -30.75 -10.85 -10.06
N ILE A 221 -31.49 -10.59 -8.99
CA ILE A 221 -32.80 -9.93 -9.06
C ILE A 221 -32.60 -8.44 -9.30
N ARG A 222 -33.03 -7.91 -10.46
CA ARG A 222 -32.89 -6.49 -10.78
C ARG A 222 -33.89 -5.64 -10.01
N ILE A 223 -33.48 -4.44 -9.63
CA ILE A 223 -34.35 -3.48 -8.93
C ILE A 223 -35.08 -2.58 -9.95
N PRO A 224 -36.41 -2.55 -10.00
CA PRO A 224 -37.16 -1.68 -10.90
C PRO A 224 -37.00 -0.19 -10.50
N VAL A 225 -37.00 0.70 -11.49
CA VAL A 225 -37.14 2.15 -11.22
C VAL A 225 -38.62 2.46 -11.11
N LEU A 226 -39.06 3.01 -9.97
CA LEU A 226 -40.47 3.33 -9.74
C LEU A 226 -40.79 4.78 -10.09
N ASP A 227 -42.03 5.05 -10.49
CA ASP A 227 -42.62 6.38 -10.63
C ASP A 227 -43.27 6.85 -9.32
N GLU A 228 -43.85 8.06 -9.35
CA GLU A 228 -44.49 8.69 -8.18
C GLU A 228 -45.69 7.87 -7.66
N ASN A 229 -46.26 7.00 -8.48
CA ASN A 229 -47.39 6.13 -8.13
C ASN A 229 -46.94 4.73 -7.70
N GLY A 230 -45.62 4.48 -7.61
CA GLY A 230 -45.06 3.18 -7.25
C GLY A 230 -45.04 2.15 -8.39
N ASN A 231 -45.37 2.55 -9.63
CA ASN A 231 -45.32 1.66 -10.79
C ASN A 231 -43.94 1.67 -11.45
N GLN A 232 -43.54 0.55 -12.07
CA GLN A 232 -42.26 0.49 -12.77
C GLN A 232 -42.25 1.43 -13.99
N LYS A 233 -41.30 2.36 -14.01
CA LYS A 233 -41.08 3.28 -15.13
C LYS A 233 -40.79 2.51 -16.41
N VAL A 234 -41.41 2.96 -17.49
CA VAL A 234 -41.19 2.44 -18.84
C VAL A 234 -40.58 3.54 -19.70
N GLY A 235 -39.46 3.24 -20.32
CA GLY A 235 -38.75 4.15 -21.22
C GLY A 235 -39.19 4.01 -22.68
N ALA A 236 -38.40 4.60 -23.57
CA ALA A 236 -38.62 4.53 -25.01
C ALA A 236 -38.77 3.08 -25.50
N ARG A 237 -39.66 2.87 -26.49
CA ARG A 237 -40.02 1.56 -27.06
C ARG A 237 -40.62 0.58 -26.03
N ASN A 238 -41.37 1.11 -25.07
CA ASN A 238 -42.06 0.33 -24.04
C ASN A 238 -41.13 -0.57 -23.21
N ARG A 239 -39.88 -0.13 -22.99
CA ARG A 239 -38.87 -0.91 -22.25
C ARG A 239 -38.89 -0.56 -20.77
N LYS A 240 -39.18 -1.56 -19.93
CA LYS A 240 -39.06 -1.47 -18.46
C LYS A 240 -37.70 -0.90 -18.04
N GLN A 241 -37.71 0.07 -17.13
CA GLN A 241 -36.51 0.65 -16.56
C GLN A 241 -36.09 -0.06 -15.27
N TRP A 242 -34.80 -0.30 -15.16
CA TRP A 242 -34.15 -0.93 -14.03
C TRP A 242 -33.09 0.01 -13.47
N LYS A 243 -32.96 0.00 -12.14
CA LYS A 243 -31.98 0.80 -11.42
C LYS A 243 -30.59 0.37 -11.85
N ARG A 244 -29.75 1.35 -12.12
CA ARG A 244 -28.37 1.16 -12.57
C ARG A 244 -27.43 1.93 -11.68
N VAL A 245 -26.31 1.31 -11.35
CA VAL A 245 -25.24 1.89 -10.55
C VAL A 245 -23.99 2.05 -11.40
N LEU A 246 -23.24 3.10 -11.11
CA LEU A 246 -21.90 3.27 -11.66
C LEU A 246 -20.94 2.50 -10.77
N THR A 247 -20.20 1.57 -11.37
CA THR A 247 -19.15 0.82 -10.68
C THR A 247 -17.79 1.13 -11.32
N ASP A 248 -16.75 1.16 -10.50
CA ASP A 248 -15.37 1.35 -10.96
C ASP A 248 -15.01 0.24 -11.95
N ALA A 249 -14.57 0.61 -13.16
CA ALA A 249 -14.34 -0.34 -14.24
C ALA A 249 -13.15 -1.27 -13.99
N THR A 250 -12.20 -0.85 -13.15
CA THR A 250 -10.89 -1.48 -12.99
C THR A 250 -10.62 -1.97 -11.56
N GLY A 251 -11.44 -1.56 -10.59
CA GLY A 251 -11.18 -1.75 -9.16
C GLY A 251 -10.06 -0.87 -8.60
N TRP A 252 -9.43 0.00 -9.41
CA TRP A 252 -8.31 0.85 -8.99
C TRP A 252 -8.70 1.86 -7.90
N ASN A 253 -9.97 2.27 -7.83
CA ASN A 253 -10.44 3.27 -6.87
C ASN A 253 -10.99 2.69 -5.57
N SER A 254 -10.90 1.37 -5.38
CA SER A 254 -11.26 0.73 -4.11
C SER A 254 -10.46 1.32 -2.94
N PRO A 255 -11.11 1.79 -1.85
CA PRO A 255 -10.42 2.30 -0.67
C PRO A 255 -9.43 1.31 -0.05
N LYS A 256 -9.72 0.00 -0.18
CA LYS A 256 -8.85 -1.09 0.31
C LYS A 256 -7.48 -1.08 -0.36
N ASN A 257 -7.37 -0.57 -1.58
CA ASN A 257 -6.10 -0.55 -2.31
C ASN A 257 -5.07 0.34 -1.63
N CYS A 258 -5.47 1.39 -0.90
CA CYS A 258 -4.51 2.25 -0.21
C CYS A 258 -3.70 1.45 0.81
N GLU A 259 -4.37 0.60 1.58
CA GLU A 259 -3.70 -0.27 2.55
C GLU A 259 -2.84 -1.32 1.84
N LEU A 260 -3.34 -1.91 0.76
CA LEU A 260 -2.59 -2.88 -0.04
C LEU A 260 -1.29 -2.28 -0.59
N TRP A 261 -1.34 -1.09 -1.22
CA TRP A 261 -0.15 -0.44 -1.75
C TRP A 261 0.88 -0.12 -0.67
N ARG A 262 0.42 0.37 0.49
CA ARG A 262 1.28 0.66 1.63
C ARG A 262 1.96 -0.62 2.15
N SER A 263 1.20 -1.70 2.28
CA SER A 263 1.72 -3.00 2.72
C SER A 263 2.71 -3.58 1.72
N GLU A 264 2.39 -3.57 0.42
CA GLU A 264 3.30 -4.06 -0.62
C GLU A 264 4.61 -3.26 -0.65
N TRP A 265 4.56 -1.92 -0.48
CA TRP A 265 5.77 -1.12 -0.40
C TRP A 265 6.62 -1.49 0.83
N ALA A 266 6.00 -1.67 2.00
CA ALA A 266 6.72 -2.13 3.19
C ALA A 266 7.34 -3.51 2.99
N ASN A 267 6.64 -4.43 2.32
CA ASN A 267 7.13 -5.77 2.00
C ASN A 267 8.37 -5.71 1.09
N VAL A 268 8.32 -4.89 0.03
CA VAL A 268 9.48 -4.66 -0.85
C VAL A 268 10.64 -4.10 -0.04
N CYS A 269 10.41 -3.09 0.82
CA CYS A 269 11.47 -2.56 1.66
C CYS A 269 12.08 -3.63 2.57
N ASN A 270 11.26 -4.39 3.30
CA ASN A 270 11.72 -5.37 4.29
C ASN A 270 12.39 -6.60 3.66
N ALA A 271 12.08 -6.94 2.41
CA ALA A 271 12.76 -8.00 1.68
C ALA A 271 14.26 -7.68 1.43
N HIS A 272 14.62 -6.39 1.36
CA HIS A 272 15.98 -5.94 1.09
C HIS A 272 16.65 -5.22 2.26
N LEU A 273 15.92 -5.01 3.36
CA LEU A 273 16.46 -4.42 4.58
C LEU A 273 16.81 -5.50 5.59
N LYS A 274 17.87 -5.24 6.36
CA LYS A 274 18.18 -6.03 7.55
C LYS A 274 17.04 -5.90 8.56
N THR A 275 16.82 -6.93 9.36
CA THR A 275 15.70 -7.03 10.33
C THR A 275 15.61 -5.82 11.26
N GLU A 276 16.74 -5.28 11.71
CA GLU A 276 16.81 -4.10 12.58
C GLU A 276 16.33 -2.80 11.92
N ASN A 277 16.25 -2.78 10.58
CA ASN A 277 15.76 -1.65 9.80
C ASN A 277 14.40 -1.91 9.15
N HIS A 278 13.73 -3.02 9.51
CA HIS A 278 12.39 -3.30 8.99
C HIS A 278 11.42 -2.19 9.35
N ILE A 279 10.58 -1.85 8.37
CA ILE A 279 9.57 -0.82 8.46
C ILE A 279 8.18 -1.45 8.48
N ASP A 280 7.22 -0.76 9.08
CA ASP A 280 5.82 -1.20 9.10
C ASP A 280 4.92 -0.06 8.63
N HIS A 281 4.00 -0.38 7.73
CA HIS A 281 3.08 0.59 7.15
C HIS A 281 1.96 1.01 8.10
N ARG A 282 1.70 0.25 9.16
CA ARG A 282 0.66 0.49 10.15
C ARG A 282 1.13 1.52 11.18
N SER A 283 0.19 2.19 11.83
CA SER A 283 0.52 3.05 12.97
C SER A 283 1.07 2.24 14.16
N TYR A 284 1.81 2.88 15.06
CA TYR A 284 2.27 2.26 16.31
C TYR A 284 1.13 1.62 17.11
N ALA A 285 -0.02 2.30 17.21
CA ALA A 285 -1.22 1.74 17.83
C ALA A 285 -1.68 0.42 17.17
N ARG A 286 -1.70 0.34 15.84
CA ARG A 286 -2.07 -0.89 15.10
C ARG A 286 -1.00 -2.00 15.17
N GLN A 287 0.23 -1.65 15.54
CA GLN A 287 1.30 -2.60 15.85
C GLN A 287 1.26 -3.05 17.32
N GLY A 288 0.41 -2.46 18.17
CA GLY A 288 0.40 -2.70 19.61
C GLY A 288 1.57 -2.03 20.35
N LYS A 289 2.23 -1.05 19.74
CA LYS A 289 3.33 -0.29 20.36
C LYS A 289 2.79 0.85 21.21
N LEU A 290 3.39 1.02 22.39
CA LEU A 290 3.07 2.09 23.33
C LEU A 290 3.74 3.44 22.97
N GLU A 291 4.67 3.42 22.02
CA GLU A 291 5.39 4.60 21.57
C GLU A 291 4.46 5.60 20.90
N ILE A 292 4.75 6.89 21.09
CA ILE A 292 4.03 7.98 20.43
C ILE A 292 4.75 8.35 19.13
N PRO A 293 4.07 8.38 17.97
CA PRO A 293 4.69 8.78 16.72
C PRO A 293 4.99 10.28 16.70
N THR A 294 6.12 10.66 16.09
CA THR A 294 6.46 12.07 15.86
C THR A 294 5.58 12.70 14.78
N ILE A 295 5.38 14.01 14.87
CA ILE A 295 4.61 14.82 13.92
C ILE A 295 5.49 15.21 12.72
N HIS A 296 4.91 15.25 11.52
CA HIS A 296 5.60 15.79 10.35
C HIS A 296 5.78 17.32 10.47
N GLU A 297 7.02 17.75 10.65
CA GLU A 297 7.40 19.15 10.84
C GLU A 297 7.18 19.98 9.56
N GLY A 298 7.73 19.51 8.43
CA GLY A 298 7.77 20.25 7.18
C GLY A 298 8.91 21.29 7.12
N ALA A 299 9.21 21.78 5.92
CA ALA A 299 10.33 22.69 5.68
C ALA A 299 10.17 24.04 6.40
N ASP A 300 8.94 24.56 6.50
CA ASP A 300 8.68 25.84 7.14
C ASP A 300 8.91 25.78 8.66
N ALA A 301 8.51 24.68 9.30
CA ALA A 301 8.79 24.44 10.71
C ALA A 301 10.29 24.41 11.00
N ARG A 302 11.09 23.79 10.11
CA ARG A 302 12.55 23.74 10.22
C ARG A 302 13.19 25.12 10.05
N LYS A 303 12.73 25.91 9.08
CA LYS A 303 13.21 27.29 8.89
C LYS A 303 12.89 28.19 10.07
N ILE A 304 11.70 28.05 10.68
CA ILE A 304 11.35 28.78 11.90
C ILE A 304 12.32 28.41 13.01
N ASP A 305 12.60 27.11 13.18
CA ASP A 305 13.51 26.64 14.23
C ASP A 305 14.96 27.09 14.00
N GLU A 306 15.44 27.09 12.75
CA GLU A 306 16.76 27.61 12.39
C GLU A 306 16.88 29.11 12.72
N LYS A 307 15.85 29.90 12.41
CA LYS A 307 15.80 31.33 12.78
C LYS A 307 15.79 31.51 14.29
N PHE A 308 15.09 30.66 15.03
CA PHE A 308 15.09 30.68 16.50
C PHE A 308 16.49 30.38 17.06
N GLN A 309 17.17 29.34 16.56
CA GLN A 309 18.53 29.00 16.97
C GLN A 309 19.53 30.12 16.67
N ASN A 310 19.34 30.84 15.57
CA ASN A 310 20.15 32.00 15.20
C ASN A 310 19.74 33.31 15.92
N GLY A 311 18.81 33.24 16.89
CA GLY A 311 18.36 34.41 17.66
C GLY A 311 17.50 35.41 16.88
N GLN A 312 17.07 35.08 15.66
CA GLN A 312 16.28 35.95 14.79
C GLN A 312 14.78 35.94 15.12
N THR A 313 14.31 34.96 15.90
CA THR A 313 12.93 34.87 16.37
C THR A 313 12.90 34.50 17.84
N GLN A 314 11.84 34.91 18.55
CA GLN A 314 11.70 34.68 19.99
C GLN A 314 11.25 33.25 20.35
N SER A 315 10.71 32.50 19.40
CA SER A 315 10.11 31.20 19.66
C SER A 315 10.46 30.16 18.60
N ALA A 316 10.81 28.96 19.06
CA ALA A 316 10.96 27.77 18.23
C ALA A 316 9.64 27.37 17.56
N SER A 317 9.74 26.50 16.56
CA SER A 317 8.55 25.89 15.96
C SER A 317 7.91 24.90 16.94
N TRP A 318 6.60 25.06 17.20
CA TRP A 318 5.85 24.18 18.11
C TRP A 318 5.97 22.70 17.72
N LYS A 319 6.03 22.40 16.41
CA LYS A 319 6.18 21.02 15.92
C LYS A 319 7.54 20.41 16.27
N VAL A 320 8.59 21.21 16.22
CA VAL A 320 9.95 20.75 16.54
C VAL A 320 10.05 20.49 18.04
N VAL A 321 9.52 21.41 18.85
CA VAL A 321 9.46 21.26 20.31
C VAL A 321 8.67 20.02 20.71
N GLU A 322 7.47 19.83 20.15
CA GLU A 322 6.62 18.66 20.40
C GLU A 322 7.34 17.35 20.06
N ASN A 323 8.02 17.29 18.91
CA ASN A 323 8.81 16.12 18.52
C ASN A 323 9.99 15.84 19.46
N GLN A 324 10.63 16.87 20.02
CA GLN A 324 11.67 16.69 21.03
C GLN A 324 11.09 16.11 22.31
N ILE A 325 9.90 16.54 22.73
CA ILE A 325 9.18 16.01 23.89
C ILE A 325 8.83 14.54 23.66
N ILE A 326 8.20 14.21 22.52
CA ILE A 326 7.84 12.83 22.15
C ILE A 326 9.06 11.92 22.18
N LYS A 327 10.19 12.35 21.61
CA LYS A 327 11.44 11.58 21.63
C LYS A 327 11.95 11.32 23.05
N ARG A 328 11.89 12.32 23.93
CA ARG A 328 12.28 12.15 25.35
C ARG A 328 11.35 11.18 26.06
N GLN A 329 10.04 11.28 25.83
CA GLN A 329 9.04 10.39 26.43
C GLN A 329 9.22 8.94 25.96
N ASN A 330 9.40 8.71 24.65
CA ASN A 330 9.67 7.37 24.13
C ASN A 330 10.99 6.78 24.69
N ALA A 331 12.03 7.60 24.84
CA ALA A 331 13.28 7.14 25.46
C ALA A 331 13.13 6.79 26.95
N LEU A 332 12.24 7.47 27.68
CA LEU A 332 11.89 7.10 29.06
C LEU A 332 11.07 5.81 29.10
N LEU A 333 10.09 5.66 28.19
CA LEU A 333 9.29 4.45 28.05
C LEU A 333 10.17 3.22 27.80
N ASP A 334 11.15 3.32 26.91
CA ASP A 334 12.09 2.23 26.62
C ASP A 334 12.89 1.82 27.86
N LYS A 335 13.42 2.80 28.62
CA LYS A 335 14.11 2.53 29.91
C LYS A 335 13.21 1.84 30.93
N ILE A 336 11.94 2.24 31.01
CA ILE A 336 10.94 1.62 31.88
C ILE A 336 10.71 0.16 31.44
N GLN A 337 10.49 -0.07 30.15
CA GLN A 337 10.28 -1.42 29.60
C GLN A 337 11.48 -2.34 29.85
N ILE A 338 12.70 -1.87 29.62
CA ILE A 338 13.93 -2.63 29.92
C ILE A 338 14.00 -2.99 31.41
N SER A 339 13.68 -2.05 32.29
CA SER A 339 13.73 -2.26 33.74
C SER A 339 12.69 -3.27 34.20
N PHE A 340 11.43 -3.13 33.73
CA PHE A 340 10.37 -4.11 34.01
C PHE A 340 10.69 -5.49 33.42
N GLY A 341 11.30 -5.56 32.25
CA GLY A 341 11.75 -6.81 31.64
C GLY A 341 12.76 -7.55 32.53
N LYS A 342 13.73 -6.84 33.12
CA LYS A 342 14.67 -7.41 34.09
C LYS A 342 13.97 -7.95 35.34
N VAL A 343 13.00 -7.20 35.88
CA VAL A 343 12.21 -7.62 37.04
C VAL A 343 11.38 -8.86 36.71
N SER A 344 10.70 -8.88 35.56
CA SER A 344 9.92 -10.02 35.10
C SER A 344 10.78 -11.27 34.90
N GLY A 345 11.98 -11.10 34.33
CA GLY A 345 12.95 -12.18 34.17
C GLY A 345 13.41 -12.75 35.51
N ALA A 346 13.74 -11.88 36.48
CA ALA A 346 14.11 -12.30 37.83
C ALA A 346 12.98 -13.04 38.54
N LEU A 347 11.73 -12.57 38.42
CA LEU A 347 10.54 -13.24 38.98
C LEU A 347 10.32 -14.62 38.35
N THR A 348 10.57 -14.77 37.05
CA THR A 348 10.46 -16.06 36.34
C THR A 348 11.49 -17.05 36.86
N GLN A 349 12.76 -16.64 36.98
CA GLN A 349 13.82 -17.47 37.55
C GLN A 349 13.55 -17.85 39.02
N TRP A 350 12.98 -16.93 39.81
CA TRP A 350 12.60 -17.22 41.19
C TRP A 350 11.46 -18.24 41.27
N LYS A 351 10.45 -18.14 40.41
CA LYS A 351 9.37 -19.12 40.28
C LYS A 351 9.91 -20.50 39.92
N GLU A 352 10.80 -20.61 38.93
CA GLU A 352 11.44 -21.88 38.56
C GLU A 352 12.22 -22.49 39.72
N ARG A 353 12.98 -21.68 40.48
CA ARG A 353 13.64 -22.14 41.70
C ARG A 353 12.67 -22.67 42.76
N LEU A 354 11.54 -22.01 42.96
CA LEU A 354 10.50 -22.48 43.90
C LEU A 354 9.89 -23.81 43.45
N ASP A 355 9.63 -23.95 42.15
CA ASP A 355 9.10 -25.19 41.57
C ASP A 355 10.14 -26.33 41.68
N ASP A 356 11.42 -26.06 41.48
CA ASP A 356 12.50 -27.04 41.70
C ASP A 356 12.63 -27.45 43.17
N ILE A 357 12.46 -26.51 44.11
CA ILE A 357 12.41 -26.83 45.55
C ILE A 357 11.22 -27.75 45.84
N ARG A 358 10.05 -27.50 45.23
CA ARG A 358 8.86 -28.34 45.36
C ARG A 358 9.02 -29.72 44.69
N ARG A 359 9.82 -29.82 43.63
CA ARG A 359 10.14 -31.09 42.94
C ARG A 359 11.19 -31.94 43.66
N LYS A 360 11.93 -31.40 44.64
CA LYS A 360 12.86 -32.22 45.43
C LYS A 360 12.08 -33.32 46.16
N PRO A 361 12.47 -34.61 46.02
CA PRO A 361 11.76 -35.71 46.65
C PRO A 361 12.01 -35.67 48.15
N GLY A 362 10.97 -35.40 48.92
CA GLY A 362 11.09 -35.22 50.35
C GLY A 362 9.83 -34.81 51.10
N SER A 363 8.63 -35.07 50.57
CA SER A 363 7.46 -35.29 51.44
C SER A 363 7.21 -36.79 51.51
N HIS A 364 7.73 -37.42 52.56
CA HIS A 364 7.00 -38.55 53.15
C HIS A 364 5.72 -37.96 53.76
N SER A 365 4.72 -37.77 52.90
CA SER A 365 3.31 -37.74 53.30
C SER A 365 2.88 -39.20 53.30
N HIS A 366 2.43 -39.69 54.44
CA HIS A 366 1.99 -41.08 54.60
C HIS A 366 0.63 -41.37 53.93
N ASP A 367 0.05 -40.41 53.22
CA ASP A 367 -1.23 -40.54 52.52
C ASP A 367 -0.96 -40.52 51.01
N GLY A 368 -0.88 -41.72 50.44
CA GLY A 368 -0.65 -41.94 49.02
C GLY A 368 -1.87 -41.55 48.20
N ASP A 369 -1.67 -40.68 47.20
CA ASP A 369 -2.65 -40.58 46.10
C ASP A 369 -2.14 -39.95 44.80
N ASN A 370 -0.87 -39.55 44.64
CA ASN A 370 -0.46 -38.83 43.42
C ASN A 370 0.94 -39.15 42.86
N ASP A 371 1.38 -40.42 42.90
CA ASP A 371 2.53 -40.88 42.12
C ASP A 371 2.07 -41.72 40.91
N LYS A 372 2.05 -41.10 39.72
CA LYS A 372 2.18 -41.83 38.45
C LYS A 372 3.41 -41.32 37.71
N PRO A 373 4.45 -42.14 37.48
CA PRO A 373 5.59 -41.74 36.69
C PRO A 373 5.32 -42.04 35.21
N ASP A 374 5.32 -41.01 34.37
CA ASP A 374 5.53 -41.18 32.93
C ASP A 374 7.04 -41.21 32.67
N ARG A 375 7.62 -42.41 32.67
CA ARG A 375 8.98 -42.65 32.18
C ARG A 375 8.94 -43.75 31.14
N GLY A 376 8.97 -43.34 29.88
CA GLY A 376 9.37 -44.19 28.77
C GLY A 376 10.76 -44.77 29.01
N THR A 377 10.84 -46.10 28.97
CA THR A 377 12.06 -46.90 29.09
C THR A 377 12.86 -46.86 27.79
N ALA A 378 14.13 -46.44 27.87
CA ALA A 378 15.15 -46.79 26.89
C ALA A 378 15.83 -48.09 27.36
N GLU A 379 15.81 -49.09 26.49
CA GLU A 379 16.32 -50.45 26.72
C GLU A 379 17.85 -50.51 26.77
N PHE A 380 18.40 -51.40 27.60
CA PHE A 380 19.70 -52.02 27.35
C PHE A 380 19.75 -53.47 27.85
N TYR A 381 20.04 -54.37 26.90
CA TYR A 381 20.70 -55.69 26.97
C TYR A 381 20.55 -56.58 28.21
N GLY A 382 20.01 -57.77 27.98
CA GLY A 382 20.23 -58.97 28.80
C GLY A 382 20.17 -60.22 27.94
N SER A 383 21.24 -61.01 27.93
CA SER A 383 21.35 -62.31 27.26
C SER A 383 20.67 -63.40 28.10
N ASP A 384 20.02 -64.30 27.36
CA ASP A 384 19.72 -65.71 27.59
C ASP A 384 19.02 -66.19 28.87
N GLY A 385 17.90 -66.90 28.66
CA GLY A 385 17.56 -68.03 29.52
C GLY A 385 16.07 -68.30 29.74
N THR A 386 15.45 -69.03 28.81
CA THR A 386 14.38 -70.03 29.02
C THR A 386 12.94 -69.58 29.34
N GLY A 387 11.97 -70.17 28.63
CA GLY A 387 10.72 -70.64 29.27
C GLY A 387 9.37 -70.07 28.78
N ILE A 388 8.88 -70.59 27.65
CA ILE A 388 7.52 -71.13 27.43
C ILE A 388 6.27 -70.34 27.93
N ALA A 389 5.55 -69.78 26.95
CA ALA A 389 4.09 -69.74 26.69
C ALA A 389 3.03 -69.66 27.81
N GLY A 390 2.13 -68.67 27.67
CA GLY A 390 0.74 -68.64 28.18
C GLY A 390 0.06 -67.29 27.83
N THR A 391 -0.71 -67.17 26.75
CA THR A 391 -2.20 -67.30 26.63
C THR A 391 -3.07 -66.28 27.37
N GLY A 392 -3.96 -65.61 26.62
CA GLY A 392 -5.25 -65.04 27.11
C GLY A 392 -5.29 -63.51 27.18
N SER A 393 -5.77 -62.73 26.18
CA SER A 393 -7.12 -62.60 25.60
C SER A 393 -8.00 -61.51 26.27
N THR A 394 -8.42 -60.57 25.42
CA THR A 394 -9.75 -59.90 25.32
C THR A 394 -10.26 -58.93 26.39
N ALA A 395 -10.32 -57.63 26.01
CA ALA A 395 -11.52 -56.84 25.62
C ALA A 395 -12.71 -56.69 26.64
N PRO A 396 -13.68 -55.78 26.42
CA PRO A 396 -13.59 -54.33 26.13
C PRO A 396 -14.74 -53.49 26.80
N VAL A 397 -14.89 -52.21 26.37
CA VAL A 397 -16.16 -51.43 26.22
C VAL A 397 -16.77 -50.67 27.43
N PHE A 398 -16.73 -49.32 27.29
CA PHE A 398 -17.76 -48.27 27.45
C PHE A 398 -18.57 -48.01 28.76
N SER A 399 -18.53 -46.71 29.14
CA SER A 399 -19.65 -45.71 29.12
C SER A 399 -20.02 -45.04 30.45
N GLY A 400 -20.30 -43.73 30.37
CA GLY A 400 -21.50 -43.17 30.99
C GLY A 400 -21.36 -41.91 31.85
N ALA A 401 -21.86 -40.80 31.28
CA ALA A 401 -22.66 -39.73 31.92
C ALA A 401 -21.97 -38.54 32.66
N GLU A 402 -22.02 -37.38 32.01
CA GLU A 402 -22.28 -36.05 32.59
C GLU A 402 -23.83 -35.84 32.74
N PRO A 403 -24.43 -34.67 33.10
CA PRO A 403 -23.91 -33.33 33.50
C PRO A 403 -24.67 -32.66 34.68
N GLU A 404 -24.31 -31.40 35.03
CA GLU A 404 -25.18 -30.20 35.14
C GLU A 404 -24.47 -29.05 35.90
N PHE A 405 -24.06 -27.98 35.21
CA PHE A 405 -24.76 -26.68 35.00
C PHE A 405 -24.57 -25.63 36.13
N LYS A 406 -23.97 -24.48 35.79
CA LYS A 406 -24.73 -23.26 35.45
C LYS A 406 -23.83 -22.10 34.99
N LYS A 407 -24.29 -21.45 33.92
CA LYS A 407 -24.15 -20.02 33.63
C LYS A 407 -25.29 -19.27 34.31
#